data_AF-A0A378XG87-F1
#
_entry.id   AF-A0A378XG87-F1
#
_cell.length_a   1.000
_cell.length_b   1.000
_cell.length_c   1.000
_cell.angle_alpha   90.00
_cell.angle_beta   90.00
_cell.angle_gamma   90.00
#
_symmetry.space_group_name_H-M   'P 1'
#
loop_
_entity.id
_entity.type
_entity.pdbx_description
1 polymer ?
#
loop_
_entity_poly.entity_id
_entity_poly.type
_entity_poly.pdbx_seq_one_letter_code
_entity_poly.pdbx_strand_id
1 'polypeptide(L)'
;MNAHPNQQIIRNKQGEPEYVVLPYADYLQPIQQSIINLEHGVPNQVVDLMFDKDYTPAKAWREYLGMAQAHNQRLLTHLNRFNTDMMQQVRANF
;
A
#
# COMPACT_ATOMS: atom_id res chain seq x y z
N MET A 1 27.47 -17.60 -6.18
CA MET A 1 27.93 -16.91 -7.41
C MET A 1 26.70 -16.61 -8.23
N ASN A 2 26.41 -15.33 -8.50
CA ASN A 2 25.38 -14.98 -9.48
C ASN A 2 26.01 -15.11 -10.86
N ALA A 3 25.49 -16.01 -11.69
CA ALA A 3 25.96 -16.14 -13.07
C ALA A 3 25.63 -14.83 -13.81
N HIS A 4 26.62 -14.25 -14.49
CA HIS A 4 26.34 -13.12 -15.36
C HIS A 4 25.44 -13.61 -16.51
N PRO A 5 24.30 -12.95 -16.77
CA PRO A 5 23.41 -13.36 -17.86
C PRO A 5 24.19 -13.29 -19.18
N ASN A 6 23.95 -14.26 -20.06
CA ASN A 6 24.62 -14.35 -21.35
C ASN A 6 24.02 -13.31 -22.32
N GLN A 7 24.33 -12.04 -22.08
CA GLN A 7 23.78 -10.91 -22.82
C GLN A 7 24.59 -10.59 -24.07
N GLN A 8 23.89 -10.22 -25.15
CA GLN A 8 24.50 -9.67 -26.36
C GLN A 8 24.24 -8.16 -26.43
N ILE A 9 25.28 -7.38 -26.75
CA ILE A 9 25.17 -5.93 -26.95
C ILE A 9 25.20 -5.63 -28.45
N ILE A 10 24.16 -4.98 -28.96
CA ILE A 10 24.10 -4.44 -30.32
C ILE A 10 24.47 -2.96 -30.24
N ARG A 11 25.43 -2.54 -31.05
CA ARG A 11 25.99 -1.18 -31.05
C ARG A 11 25.50 -0.37 -32.24
N ASN A 12 25.35 0.93 -32.07
CA ASN A 12 25.01 1.87 -33.13
C ASN A 12 26.19 2.11 -34.09
N LYS A 13 25.99 2.98 -35.09
CA LYS A 13 27.01 3.34 -36.09
C LYS A 13 28.24 4.02 -35.47
N GLN A 14 28.10 4.63 -34.30
CA GLN A 14 29.17 5.28 -33.55
C GLN A 14 29.93 4.29 -32.64
N GLY A 15 29.49 3.03 -32.57
CA GLY A 15 30.10 2.00 -31.73
C GLY A 15 29.56 1.97 -30.29
N GLU A 16 28.56 2.79 -29.96
CA GLU A 16 27.96 2.85 -28.63
C GLU A 16 26.87 1.78 -28.46
N PRO A 17 26.70 1.18 -27.26
CA PRO A 17 25.58 0.26 -26.98
C PRO A 17 24.24 0.93 -27.29
N GLU A 18 23.43 0.28 -28.13
CA GLU A 18 22.10 0.77 -28.51
C GLU A 18 21.00 -0.19 -28.04
N TYR A 19 21.26 -1.49 -28.10
CA TYR A 19 20.35 -2.52 -27.59
C TYR A 19 21.10 -3.59 -26.83
N VAL A 20 20.42 -4.21 -25.85
CA VAL A 20 20.89 -5.40 -25.13
C VAL A 20 19.88 -6.51 -25.34
N VAL A 21 20.34 -7.66 -25.81
CA VAL A 21 19.53 -8.86 -26.01
C VAL A 21 19.85 -9.84 -24.90
N LEU A 22 18.80 -10.27 -24.21
CA LEU A 22 18.86 -11.28 -23.15
C LEU A 22 18.09 -12.52 -23.60
N PRO A 23 18.62 -13.73 -23.40
CA PRO A 23 17.83 -14.94 -23.50
C PRO A 23 16.57 -14.80 -22.63
N TYR A 24 15.41 -15.19 -23.17
CA TYR A 24 14.14 -14.94 -22.49
C TYR A 24 14.07 -15.57 -21.09
N ALA A 25 14.68 -16.74 -20.90
CA ALA A 25 14.79 -17.38 -19.58
C ALA A 25 15.52 -16.50 -18.56
N ASP A 26 16.61 -15.83 -18.97
CA ASP A 26 17.40 -14.94 -18.11
C ASP A 26 16.65 -13.63 -17.83
N TYR A 27 15.88 -13.13 -18.81
CA TYR A 27 14.98 -11.97 -18.62
C TYR A 27 13.90 -12.26 -17.57
N LEU A 28 13.37 -13.48 -17.53
CA LEU A 28 12.34 -13.87 -16.58
C LEU A 28 12.89 -14.10 -15.17
N GLN A 29 14.18 -14.41 -14.99
CA GLN A 29 14.74 -14.73 -13.68
C GLN A 29 14.48 -13.63 -12.62
N PRO A 30 14.79 -12.34 -12.86
CA PRO A 30 14.48 -11.28 -11.90
C PRO A 30 12.98 -11.13 -11.63
N ILE A 31 12.13 -11.35 -12.64
CA ILE A 31 10.67 -11.21 -12.56
C ILE A 31 10.05 -12.36 -11.76
N GLN A 32 10.60 -13.57 -11.89
CA GLN A 32 10.18 -14.75 -11.15
C GLN A 32 10.77 -14.78 -9.74
N GLN A 33 11.99 -14.25 -9.56
CA GLN A 33 12.63 -14.07 -8.25
C GLN A 33 12.02 -12.92 -7.46
N SER A 34 11.40 -11.94 -8.13
CA SER A 34 10.50 -10.99 -7.50
C SER A 34 9.18 -11.65 -7.11
N ILE A 35 9.25 -12.71 -6.31
CA ILE A 35 8.26 -12.88 -5.27
C ILE A 35 8.55 -11.72 -4.31
N ILE A 36 8.00 -10.54 -4.63
CA ILE A 36 7.84 -9.51 -3.62
C ILE A 36 7.14 -10.24 -2.49
N ASN A 37 7.81 -10.41 -1.35
CA ASN A 37 7.18 -11.05 -0.22
C ASN A 37 6.08 -10.10 0.28
N LEU A 38 4.89 -10.26 -0.29
CA LEU A 38 3.72 -9.44 -0.02
C LEU A 38 3.25 -9.58 1.43
N GLU A 39 3.71 -10.61 2.14
CA GLU A 39 3.45 -10.78 3.58
C GLU A 39 3.95 -9.57 4.39
N HIS A 40 5.03 -8.93 3.95
CA HIS A 40 5.60 -7.72 4.57
C HIS A 40 5.59 -6.50 3.63
N GLY A 41 4.91 -6.60 2.50
CA GLY A 41 4.83 -5.53 1.50
C GLY A 41 3.98 -4.36 1.99
N VAL A 42 4.34 -3.14 1.58
CA VAL A 42 3.49 -1.96 1.79
C VAL A 42 2.40 -1.95 0.71
N PRO A 43 1.10 -1.92 1.05
CA PRO A 43 0.03 -1.83 0.06
C PRO A 43 0.13 -0.57 -0.79
N ASN A 44 -0.14 -0.67 -2.10
CA ASN A 44 -0.10 0.47 -3.01
C ASN A 44 -0.95 1.65 -2.51
N GLN A 45 -2.12 1.40 -1.91
CA GLN A 45 -2.96 2.46 -1.36
C GLN A 45 -2.28 3.29 -0.26
N VAL A 46 -1.40 2.70 0.55
CA VAL A 46 -0.62 3.44 1.57
C VAL A 46 0.39 4.35 0.87
N VAL A 47 1.02 3.85 -0.19
CA VAL A 47 1.99 4.60 -1.02
C VAL A 47 1.28 5.78 -1.71
N ASP A 48 0.14 5.54 -2.35
CA ASP A 48 -0.66 6.56 -3.02
C ASP A 48 -1.07 7.68 -2.04
N LEU A 49 -1.48 7.33 -0.82
CA LEU A 49 -1.81 8.32 0.22
C LEU A 49 -0.60 9.19 0.60
N MET A 50 0.61 8.65 0.57
CA MET A 50 1.82 9.42 0.87
C MET A 50 2.18 10.37 -0.28
N PHE A 51 2.09 9.92 -1.53
CA PHE A 51 2.50 10.72 -2.70
C PHE A 51 1.42 11.70 -3.18
N ASP A 52 0.14 11.28 -3.19
CA ASP A 52 -0.94 12.11 -3.73
C ASP A 52 -1.47 13.11 -2.70
N LYS A 53 -1.33 12.80 -1.41
CA LYS A 53 -1.91 13.60 -0.31
C LYS A 53 -0.90 14.14 0.69
N ASP A 54 0.41 13.93 0.45
CA ASP A 54 1.48 14.30 1.37
C ASP A 54 1.28 13.76 2.80
N TYR A 55 0.66 12.57 2.93
CA TYR A 55 0.47 11.98 4.25
C TYR A 55 1.78 11.44 4.79
N THR A 56 2.01 11.67 6.09
CA THR A 56 3.06 10.94 6.79
C THR A 56 2.74 9.44 6.79
N PRO A 57 3.75 8.56 6.80
CA PRO A 57 3.53 7.11 6.77
C PRO A 57 2.54 6.62 7.83
N ALA A 58 2.67 7.13 9.06
CA ALA A 58 1.79 6.78 10.17
C ALA A 58 0.33 7.21 9.95
N LYS A 59 0.10 8.33 9.25
CA LYS A 59 -1.24 8.78 8.88
C LYS A 59 -1.83 7.91 7.77
N ALA A 60 -1.06 7.65 6.71
CA ALA A 60 -1.48 6.78 5.60
C ALA A 60 -1.90 5.38 6.10
N TRP A 61 -1.12 4.78 7.00
CA TRP A 61 -1.47 3.49 7.62
C TRP A 61 -2.75 3.55 8.46
N ARG A 62 -2.96 4.63 9.22
CA ARG A 62 -4.19 4.81 10.01
C ARG A 62 -5.45 4.87 9.14
N GLU A 63 -5.34 5.55 7.99
CA GLU A 63 -6.43 5.66 7.03
C GLU A 63 -6.68 4.34 6.29
N TYR A 64 -5.61 3.68 5.82
CA TYR A 64 -5.70 2.37 5.15
C TYR A 64 -6.34 1.30 6.04
N LEU A 65 -6.00 1.27 7.34
CA LEU A 65 -6.56 0.32 8.31
C LEU A 65 -7.98 0.68 8.77
N GLY A 66 -8.57 1.76 8.25
CA GLY A 66 -9.94 2.18 8.59
C GLY A 66 -10.12 2.59 10.06
N MET A 67 -9.03 2.90 10.78
CA MET A 67 -9.09 3.24 12.20
C MET A 67 -9.94 4.50 12.44
N ALA A 68 -9.89 5.47 11.51
CA ALA A 68 -10.71 6.66 11.56
C ALA A 68 -12.22 6.33 11.49
N GLN A 69 -12.62 5.39 10.62
CA GLN A 69 -14.02 5.00 10.48
C GLN A 69 -14.51 4.18 11.67
N ALA A 70 -13.72 3.21 12.13
CA ALA A 70 -14.03 2.42 13.31
C ALA A 70 -14.15 3.29 14.58
N HIS A 71 -13.28 4.29 14.73
CA HIS A 71 -13.33 5.24 15.84
C HIS A 71 -14.59 6.11 15.79
N ASN A 72 -14.92 6.70 14.64
CA ASN A 72 -16.13 7.52 14.47
C ASN A 72 -17.42 6.71 14.74
N GLN A 73 -17.50 5.47 14.25
CA GLN A 73 -18.66 4.60 14.51
C GLN A 73 -18.86 4.31 16.01
N ARG A 74 -17.76 4.10 16.75
CA ARG A 74 -17.79 3.90 18.20
C ARG A 74 -18.27 5.16 18.93
N LEU A 75 -17.81 6.33 18.51
CA LEU A 75 -18.25 7.61 19.07
C LEU A 75 -19.76 7.84 18.85
N LEU A 76 -20.25 7.63 17.62
CA LEU A 76 -21.68 7.76 17.31
C LEU A 76 -22.54 6.79 18.13
N THR A 77 -22.07 5.54 18.29
CA THR A 77 -22.76 4.55 19.12
C THR A 77 -22.82 4.99 20.58
N HIS A 78 -21.74 5.57 21.11
CA HIS A 78 -21.69 6.04 22.49
C HIS A 78 -22.61 7.24 22.72
N LEU A 79 -22.61 8.21 21.80
CA LEU A 79 -23.48 9.40 21.86
C LEU A 79 -24.96 9.02 21.77
N ASN A 80 -25.32 8.09 20.89
CA ASN A 80 -26.70 7.62 20.77
C ASN A 80 -27.17 6.90 22.03
N ARG A 81 -26.30 6.10 22.67
CA ARG A 81 -26.61 5.46 23.95
C ARG A 81 -26.83 6.50 25.05
N PHE A 82 -25.91 7.45 25.20
CA PHE A 82 -26.04 8.53 26.18
C PHE A 82 -27.35 9.31 26.03
N ASN A 83 -27.69 9.71 24.79
CA ASN A 83 -28.95 10.40 24.52
C ASN A 83 -30.17 9.54 24.84
N THR A 84 -30.12 8.24 24.52
CA THR A 84 -31.22 7.32 24.83
C THR A 84 -31.43 7.18 26.33
N ASP A 85 -30.35 7.03 27.09
CA ASP A 85 -30.39 6.88 28.55
C ASP A 85 -30.91 8.16 29.23
N MET A 86 -30.48 9.34 28.76
CA MET A 86 -31.03 10.62 29.23
C MET A 86 -32.54 10.73 28.95
N MET A 87 -32.99 10.37 27.75
CA MET A 87 -34.41 10.42 27.40
C MET A 87 -35.25 9.45 28.22
N GLN A 88 -34.70 8.28 28.58
CA GLN A 88 -35.37 7.33 29.47
C GLN A 88 -35.44 7.84 30.91
N GLN A 89 -34.38 8.46 31.43
CA GLN A 89 -34.39 9.07 32.76
C GLN A 89 -35.40 10.21 32.86
N VAL A 90 -35.47 11.08 31.84
CA VAL A 90 -36.47 12.14 31.78
C VAL A 90 -37.88 11.54 31.78
N ARG A 91 -38.14 10.52 30.95
CA ARG A 91 -39.45 9.83 30.91
C ARG A 91 -39.81 9.08 32.20
N ALA A 92 -38.82 8.64 32.98
CA ALA A 92 -39.04 7.96 34.25
C ALA A 92 -39.32 8.94 35.41
N ASN A 93 -39.00 10.21 35.24
CA ASN A 93 -39.16 11.27 36.25
C ASN A 93 -40.41 12.15 36.03
N PHE A 94 -41.26 11.81 35.05
CA PHE A 94 -42.56 12.43 34.75
C PHE A 94 -43.63 11.33 34.69
#